data_AF-A0A645ID54-F1
#
_entry.id   AF-A0A645ID54-F1
#
_cell.length_a   1.000
_cell.length_b   1.000
_cell.length_c   1.000
_cell.angle_alpha   90.00
_cell.angle_beta   90.00
_cell.angle_gamma   90.00
#
_symmetry.space_group_name_H-M   'P 1'
#
loop_
_entity.id
_entity.type
_entity.pdbx_description
1 polymer ?
#
loop_
_entity_poly.entity_id
_entity_poly.type
_entity_poly.pdbx_seq_one_letter_code
_entity_poly.pdbx_strand_id
1 'polypeptide(L)'
;MKKIKEQFPELIPFGFNDFAKDGSSNGSMDSVVQDMLGVPYTDGDDYYDRNLDEDYIKWVKAFRQVHEDGNISDDTFTDDGDKFKEKLQTGKYGAVMIGSFVNQGIPLQTFKAANPDSEYIAVDGIQSTKGNDPTLTQAGISGWMINYIGKNCQDPAKAIQLFTYLLSDEGEMLTNFGIEG
;
A
#
# COMPACT_ATOMS: atom_id res chain seq x y z
N MET A 1 -1.23 8.93 19.38
CA MET A 1 -1.23 10.18 18.60
C MET A 1 -0.90 11.44 19.42
N LYS A 2 -1.52 11.68 20.59
CA LYS A 2 -1.22 12.87 21.43
C LYS A 2 0.26 13.15 21.67
N LYS A 3 1.07 12.13 22.01
CA LYS A 3 2.53 12.27 22.19
C LYS A 3 3.25 12.77 20.93
N ILE A 4 2.84 12.30 19.74
CA ILE A 4 3.42 12.76 18.47
C ILE A 4 3.10 14.23 18.27
N LYS A 5 1.84 14.63 18.47
CA LYS A 5 1.40 16.03 18.35
C LYS A 5 2.10 16.97 19.34
N GLU A 6 2.39 16.49 20.55
CA GLU A 6 3.12 17.27 21.57
C GLU A 6 4.61 17.41 21.26
N GLN A 7 5.27 16.35 20.79
CA GLN A 7 6.71 16.34 20.52
C GLN A 7 7.06 16.92 19.14
N PHE A 8 6.15 16.75 18.18
CA PHE A 8 6.33 17.10 16.77
C PHE A 8 5.09 17.86 16.25
N PRO A 9 4.85 19.10 16.70
CA PRO A 9 3.63 19.85 16.39
C PRO A 9 3.45 20.19 14.90
N GLU A 10 4.54 20.19 14.13
CA GLU A 10 4.55 20.46 12.68
C GLU A 10 4.15 19.23 11.84
N LEU A 11 4.07 18.04 12.46
CA LEU A 11 3.70 16.82 11.76
C LEU A 11 2.21 16.55 11.86
N ILE A 12 1.65 15.99 10.79
CA ILE A 12 0.36 15.31 10.82
C ILE A 12 0.57 14.00 11.58
N PRO A 13 -0.06 13.78 12.75
CA PRO A 13 0.27 12.61 13.57
C PRO A 13 0.01 11.27 12.89
N PHE A 14 -1.06 11.16 12.09
CA PHE A 14 -1.42 9.95 11.37
C PHE A 14 -1.89 10.24 9.95
N GLY A 15 -1.35 9.51 8.98
CA GLY A 15 -1.78 9.50 7.58
C GLY A 15 -2.03 8.10 7.04
N PHE A 16 -2.71 8.01 5.91
CA PHE A 16 -3.00 6.77 5.19
C PHE A 16 -3.07 7.04 3.68
N ASN A 17 -3.02 5.99 2.86
CA ASN A 17 -3.12 6.11 1.39
C ASN A 17 -4.39 6.85 0.96
N ASP A 18 -4.28 7.55 -0.17
CA ASP A 18 -5.40 8.22 -0.81
C ASP A 18 -6.56 7.26 -1.11
N PHE A 19 -7.76 7.82 -1.15
CA PHE A 19 -8.93 7.10 -1.64
C PHE A 19 -8.95 7.14 -3.16
N ALA A 20 -9.30 6.00 -3.77
CA ALA A 20 -9.35 5.93 -5.23
C ALA A 20 -10.40 6.93 -5.74
N LYS A 21 -10.01 7.76 -6.71
CA LYS A 21 -10.86 8.83 -7.26
C LYS A 21 -12.18 8.31 -7.85
N ASP A 22 -12.20 7.09 -8.34
CA ASP A 22 -13.38 6.40 -8.87
C ASP A 22 -14.22 5.67 -7.80
N GLY A 23 -13.80 5.75 -6.53
CA GLY A 23 -14.45 5.08 -5.41
C GLY A 23 -14.20 3.57 -5.34
N SER A 24 -13.25 3.04 -6.12
CA SER A 24 -12.96 1.61 -6.18
C SER A 24 -12.22 1.05 -4.96
N SER A 25 -11.60 1.92 -4.15
CA SER A 25 -10.84 1.54 -2.95
C SER A 25 -10.80 2.68 -1.93
N ASN A 26 -10.81 2.32 -0.65
CA ASN A 26 -10.59 3.26 0.46
C ASN A 26 -9.09 3.31 0.86
N GLY A 27 -8.19 3.07 -0.10
CA GLY A 27 -6.76 3.05 0.12
C GLY A 27 -6.38 2.00 1.17
N SER A 28 -5.48 2.37 2.07
CA SER A 28 -5.04 1.46 3.14
C SER A 28 -6.09 1.26 4.25
N MET A 29 -7.26 1.91 4.16
CA MET A 29 -8.35 1.76 5.13
C MET A 29 -9.31 0.61 4.81
N ASP A 30 -9.19 -0.05 3.64
CA ASP A 30 -10.00 -1.24 3.29
C ASP A 30 -9.29 -2.57 3.63
N SER A 31 -8.56 -3.15 2.71
CA SER A 31 -8.06 -4.52 2.74
C SER A 31 -6.85 -4.60 3.63
N VAL A 32 -5.98 -3.58 3.62
CA VAL A 32 -4.83 -3.47 4.53
C VAL A 32 -5.30 -3.45 5.99
N VAL A 33 -6.23 -2.54 6.28
CA VAL A 33 -7.34 -2.70 7.24
C VAL A 33 -7.57 -4.12 7.77
N GLN A 34 -8.40 -4.79 7.01
CA GLN A 34 -8.98 -6.10 7.29
C GLN A 34 -7.93 -7.21 7.37
N ASP A 35 -6.83 -7.10 6.63
CA ASP A 35 -5.71 -8.03 6.61
C ASP A 35 -4.94 -7.98 7.92
N MET A 36 -4.61 -6.79 8.42
CA MET A 36 -3.98 -6.60 9.73
C MET A 36 -4.84 -7.16 10.87
N LEU A 37 -6.16 -7.19 10.69
CA LEU A 37 -7.13 -7.73 11.64
C LEU A 37 -7.43 -9.22 11.43
N GLY A 38 -6.84 -9.85 10.41
CA GLY A 38 -7.08 -11.25 10.07
C GLY A 38 -8.53 -11.56 9.71
N VAL A 39 -9.26 -10.60 9.13
CA VAL A 39 -10.65 -10.80 8.74
C VAL A 39 -10.71 -11.72 7.52
N PRO A 40 -11.37 -12.89 7.59
CA PRO A 40 -11.37 -13.87 6.52
C PRO A 40 -12.21 -13.42 5.32
N TYR A 41 -11.94 -13.97 4.14
CA TYR A 41 -12.77 -13.77 2.95
C TYR A 41 -14.00 -14.68 2.90
N THR A 42 -13.99 -15.77 3.65
CA THR A 42 -15.05 -16.76 3.67
C THR A 42 -15.37 -17.21 5.10
N ASP A 43 -16.63 -17.57 5.32
CA ASP A 43 -17.08 -18.28 6.50
C ASP A 43 -17.58 -19.65 6.04
N GLY A 44 -16.72 -20.67 6.15
CA GLY A 44 -16.91 -21.94 5.46
C GLY A 44 -16.84 -21.78 3.93
N ASP A 45 -17.91 -22.20 3.25
CA ASP A 45 -18.05 -22.12 1.79
C ASP A 45 -18.69 -20.79 1.33
N ASP A 46 -19.17 -19.97 2.27
CA ASP A 46 -19.87 -18.72 1.96
C ASP A 46 -18.90 -17.54 1.95
N TYR A 47 -19.16 -16.58 1.07
CA TYR A 47 -18.46 -15.30 1.05
C TYR A 47 -18.73 -14.51 2.35
N TYR A 48 -17.67 -14.01 2.96
CA TYR A 48 -17.75 -13.19 4.16
C TYR A 48 -17.51 -11.71 3.80
N ASP A 49 -18.52 -10.87 4.02
CA ASP A 49 -18.40 -9.44 3.78
C ASP A 49 -17.55 -8.78 4.89
N ARG A 50 -16.26 -8.62 4.58
CA ARG A 50 -15.25 -8.04 5.49
C ARG A 50 -15.57 -6.61 5.91
N ASN A 51 -16.37 -5.86 5.14
CA ASN A 51 -16.78 -4.50 5.51
C ASN A 51 -17.77 -4.48 6.67
N LEU A 52 -18.46 -5.61 6.91
CA LEU A 52 -19.41 -5.78 8.00
C LEU A 52 -18.80 -6.46 9.23
N ASP A 53 -17.51 -6.84 9.20
CA ASP A 53 -16.84 -7.41 10.36
C ASP A 53 -16.83 -6.42 11.55
N GLU A 54 -17.18 -6.93 12.72
CA GLU A 54 -17.28 -6.10 13.92
C GLU A 54 -15.94 -5.50 14.37
N ASP A 55 -14.83 -6.22 14.15
CA ASP A 55 -13.48 -5.76 14.50
C ASP A 55 -13.04 -4.67 13.52
N TYR A 56 -13.30 -4.87 12.23
CA TYR A 56 -13.11 -3.84 11.20
C TYR A 56 -13.91 -2.56 11.52
N ILE A 57 -15.22 -2.68 11.79
CA ILE A 57 -16.08 -1.54 12.13
C ILE A 57 -15.57 -0.82 13.40
N LYS A 58 -15.07 -1.57 14.38
CA LYS A 58 -14.50 -1.00 15.61
C LYS A 58 -13.24 -0.18 15.31
N TRP A 59 -12.37 -0.65 14.42
CA TRP A 59 -11.21 0.11 13.97
C TRP A 59 -11.59 1.33 13.12
N VAL A 60 -12.58 1.23 12.23
CA VAL A 60 -13.13 2.38 11.51
C VAL A 60 -13.61 3.47 12.48
N LYS A 61 -14.31 3.09 13.56
CA LYS A 61 -14.72 4.03 14.63
C LYS A 61 -13.52 4.62 15.38
N ALA A 62 -12.46 3.84 15.59
CA ALA A 62 -11.22 4.34 16.21
C ALA A 62 -10.53 5.38 15.30
N PHE A 63 -10.45 5.14 13.99
CA PHE A 63 -9.91 6.12 13.05
C PHE A 63 -10.73 7.40 12.99
N ARG A 64 -12.07 7.28 13.01
CA ARG A 64 -12.97 8.44 13.17
C ARG A 64 -12.63 9.24 14.43
N GLN A 65 -12.40 8.58 15.57
CA GLN A 65 -12.01 9.28 16.80
C GLN A 65 -10.64 9.96 16.67
N VAL A 66 -9.66 9.30 16.05
CA VAL A 66 -8.33 9.90 15.79
C VAL A 66 -8.45 11.16 14.93
N HIS A 67 -9.38 11.16 13.96
CA HIS A 67 -9.72 12.33 13.16
C HIS A 67 -10.40 13.43 13.99
N GLU A 68 -11.43 13.10 14.78
CA GLU A 68 -12.11 14.05 15.69
C GLU A 68 -11.16 14.71 16.69
N ASP A 69 -10.13 13.99 17.13
CA ASP A 69 -9.08 14.49 18.02
C ASP A 69 -8.05 15.39 17.27
N GLY A 70 -8.22 15.60 15.96
CA GLY A 70 -7.38 16.43 15.11
C GLY A 70 -6.00 15.83 14.86
N ASN A 71 -5.90 14.50 14.74
CA ASN A 71 -4.65 13.79 14.47
C ASN A 71 -4.55 13.25 13.03
N ILE A 72 -5.62 13.39 12.25
CA ILE A 72 -5.67 13.19 10.80
C ILE A 72 -6.04 14.55 10.20
N SER A 73 -5.43 14.91 9.07
CA SER A 73 -5.76 16.15 8.36
C SER A 73 -7.05 15.98 7.54
N ASP A 74 -7.92 16.99 7.54
CA ASP A 74 -9.13 16.99 6.68
C ASP A 74 -8.77 16.85 5.19
N ASP A 75 -7.63 17.40 4.79
CA ASP A 75 -7.14 17.32 3.41
C ASP A 75 -6.92 15.87 2.96
N THR A 76 -6.57 14.96 3.87
CA THR A 76 -6.33 13.54 3.56
C THR A 76 -7.52 12.87 2.88
N PHE A 77 -8.75 13.31 3.17
CA PHE A 77 -9.96 12.76 2.53
C PHE A 77 -10.21 13.30 1.11
N THR A 78 -9.43 14.29 0.68
CA THR A 78 -9.49 14.89 -0.66
C THR A 78 -8.16 14.82 -1.42
N ASP A 79 -7.12 14.29 -0.78
CA ASP A 79 -5.84 14.05 -1.40
C ASP A 79 -5.98 12.94 -2.45
N ASP A 80 -5.29 13.12 -3.57
CA ASP A 80 -5.03 12.05 -4.53
C ASP A 80 -3.65 11.43 -4.27
N GLY A 81 -3.32 10.38 -5.01
CA GLY A 81 -2.05 9.69 -4.87
C GLY A 81 -0.81 10.58 -5.02
N ASP A 82 -0.89 11.66 -5.80
CA ASP A 82 0.23 12.58 -5.97
C ASP A 82 0.43 13.46 -4.73
N LYS A 83 -0.66 14.02 -4.17
CA LYS A 83 -0.60 14.76 -2.91
C LYS A 83 -0.18 13.89 -1.73
N PHE A 84 -0.66 12.64 -1.67
CA PHE A 84 -0.23 11.68 -0.66
C PHE A 84 1.29 11.45 -0.74
N LYS A 85 1.81 11.18 -1.96
CA LYS A 85 3.25 10.98 -2.19
C LYS A 85 4.06 12.22 -1.87
N GLU A 86 3.55 13.42 -2.17
CA GLU A 86 4.20 14.68 -1.81
C GLU A 86 4.36 14.83 -0.29
N LYS A 87 3.29 14.56 0.47
CA LYS A 87 3.33 14.60 1.94
C LYS A 87 4.27 13.52 2.50
N LEU A 88 4.30 12.33 1.89
CA LEU A 88 5.19 11.24 2.30
C LEU A 88 6.67 11.58 2.03
N GLN A 89 7.01 12.03 0.82
CA GLN A 89 8.39 12.35 0.44
C GLN A 89 8.95 13.58 1.18
N THR A 90 8.07 14.48 1.65
CA THR A 90 8.43 15.65 2.46
C THR A 90 8.37 15.40 3.97
N GLY A 91 8.04 14.17 4.39
CA GLY A 91 8.07 13.77 5.80
C GLY A 91 6.97 14.39 6.66
N LYS A 92 5.79 14.69 6.09
CA LYS A 92 4.70 15.37 6.82
C LYS A 92 3.98 14.50 7.83
N TYR A 93 4.11 13.18 7.74
CA TYR A 93 3.42 12.25 8.64
C TYR A 93 4.34 11.78 9.77
N GLY A 94 3.85 11.80 11.00
CA GLY A 94 4.53 11.18 12.14
C GLY A 94 4.40 9.66 12.14
N ALA A 95 3.22 9.16 11.80
CA ALA A 95 2.96 7.75 11.50
C ALA A 95 2.12 7.66 10.23
N VAL A 96 2.39 6.67 9.38
CA VAL A 96 1.67 6.48 8.13
C VAL A 96 1.35 5.02 7.93
N MET A 97 0.10 4.73 7.56
CA MET A 97 -0.31 3.42 7.09
C MET A 97 -0.22 3.40 5.57
N ILE A 98 0.50 2.42 5.03
CA ILE A 98 0.67 2.28 3.58
C ILE A 98 0.19 0.91 3.12
N GLY A 99 -0.52 0.87 1.98
CA GLY A 99 -1.03 -0.37 1.41
C GLY A 99 -0.04 -1.13 0.53
N SER A 100 1.04 -0.48 0.10
CA SER A 100 2.13 -1.16 -0.62
C SER A 100 3.44 -0.41 -0.41
N PHE A 101 4.36 -1.05 0.32
CA PHE A 101 5.71 -0.50 0.51
C PHE A 101 6.45 -0.32 -0.83
N VAL A 102 6.33 -1.31 -1.73
CA VAL A 102 6.96 -1.28 -3.06
C VAL A 102 6.54 -0.04 -3.85
N ASN A 103 5.24 0.29 -3.83
CA ASN A 103 4.71 1.44 -4.56
C ASN A 103 5.14 2.79 -3.95
N GLN A 104 5.58 2.81 -2.70
CA GLN A 104 6.04 4.01 -1.99
C GLN A 104 7.57 4.10 -1.87
N GLY A 105 8.32 3.21 -2.55
CA GLY A 105 9.78 3.17 -2.47
C GLY A 105 10.45 4.49 -2.87
N ILE A 106 10.01 5.10 -3.98
CA ILE A 106 10.57 6.39 -4.46
C ILE A 106 10.32 7.51 -3.43
N PRO A 107 9.07 7.81 -3.01
CA PRO A 107 8.82 8.83 -1.98
C PRO A 107 9.65 8.65 -0.70
N LEU A 108 9.75 7.41 -0.19
CA LEU A 108 10.50 7.11 1.02
C LEU A 108 12.02 7.31 0.84
N GLN A 109 12.57 6.92 -0.31
CA GLN A 109 13.97 7.18 -0.66
C GLN A 109 14.26 8.67 -0.81
N THR A 110 13.37 9.42 -1.47
CA THR A 110 13.47 10.88 -1.59
C THR A 110 13.48 11.54 -0.21
N PHE A 111 12.59 11.12 0.70
CA PHE A 111 12.58 11.61 2.07
C PHE A 111 13.91 11.36 2.78
N LYS A 112 14.44 10.13 2.72
CA LYS A 112 15.72 9.77 3.37
C LYS A 112 16.90 10.53 2.78
N ALA A 113 16.94 10.72 1.46
CA ALA A 113 18.00 11.48 0.80
C ALA A 113 17.99 12.96 1.22
N ALA A 114 16.81 13.55 1.38
CA ALA A 114 16.66 14.93 1.84
C ALA A 114 16.88 15.09 3.35
N ASN A 115 16.65 14.05 4.14
CA ASN A 115 16.76 14.06 5.61
C ASN A 115 17.60 12.86 6.10
N PRO A 116 18.94 12.89 5.96
CA PRO A 116 19.80 11.73 6.26
C PRO A 116 19.68 11.20 7.70
N ASP A 117 19.38 12.09 8.66
CA ASP A 117 19.23 11.77 10.08
C ASP A 117 17.80 11.38 10.48
N SER A 118 16.88 11.30 9.51
CA SER A 118 15.49 10.89 9.73
C SER A 118 15.15 9.68 8.86
N GLU A 119 14.22 8.86 9.31
CA GLU A 119 13.71 7.73 8.55
C GLU A 119 12.36 7.26 9.06
N TYR A 120 11.59 6.66 8.15
CA TYR A 120 10.44 5.87 8.52
C TYR A 120 10.89 4.45 8.83
N ILE A 121 10.49 3.95 10.00
CA ILE A 121 10.70 2.56 10.40
C ILE A 121 9.36 1.81 10.32
N ALA A 122 9.43 0.55 9.89
CA ALA A 122 8.29 -0.34 10.00
C ALA A 122 8.04 -0.66 11.48
N VAL A 123 6.79 -0.55 11.90
CA VAL A 123 6.34 -0.92 13.25
C VAL A 123 5.15 -1.86 13.13
N ASP A 124 4.86 -2.58 14.21
CA ASP A 124 3.65 -3.40 14.27
C ASP A 124 2.42 -2.53 14.03
N GLY A 125 1.57 -3.00 13.12
CA GLY A 125 0.36 -2.31 12.72
C GLY A 125 -0.74 -2.39 13.77
N ILE A 126 -1.95 -2.03 13.35
CA ILE A 126 -3.14 -2.29 14.15
C ILE A 126 -3.31 -3.80 14.36
N GLN A 127 -3.89 -4.18 15.49
CA GLN A 127 -4.09 -5.59 15.85
C GLN A 127 -5.57 -5.87 16.07
N SER A 128 -5.97 -7.10 15.77
CA SER A 128 -7.32 -7.58 16.04
C SER A 128 -7.69 -7.41 17.51
N THR A 129 -8.89 -6.89 17.79
CA THR A 129 -9.41 -6.86 19.17
C THR A 129 -10.01 -8.18 19.60
N LYS A 130 -10.09 -9.15 18.67
CA LYS A 130 -10.50 -10.54 18.89
C LYS A 130 -9.31 -11.48 19.07
N GLY A 131 -8.08 -11.02 18.81
CA GLY A 131 -6.85 -11.81 18.94
C GLY A 131 -6.50 -12.64 17.69
N ASN A 132 -7.07 -12.29 16.54
CA ASN A 132 -6.68 -12.90 15.27
C ASN A 132 -5.25 -12.49 14.88
N ASP A 133 -4.53 -13.42 14.27
CA ASP A 133 -3.26 -13.12 13.62
C ASP A 133 -3.50 -12.36 12.31
N PRO A 134 -2.62 -11.39 11.97
CA PRO A 134 -2.72 -10.69 10.69
C PRO A 134 -2.55 -11.67 9.53
N THR A 135 -3.35 -11.48 8.49
CA THR A 135 -3.24 -12.23 7.24
C THR A 135 -2.49 -11.41 6.20
N LEU A 136 -1.77 -12.08 5.31
CA LEU A 136 -1.19 -11.44 4.12
C LEU A 136 -2.05 -11.81 2.91
N THR A 137 -2.72 -10.84 2.29
CA THR A 137 -3.13 -11.01 0.90
C THR A 137 -1.97 -10.59 0.01
N GLN A 138 -0.84 -11.27 0.15
CA GLN A 138 0.18 -11.13 -0.88
C GLN A 138 -0.44 -11.72 -2.14
N ALA A 139 -0.51 -10.91 -3.19
CA ALA A 139 -0.44 -11.34 -4.57
C ALA A 139 0.33 -12.67 -4.61
N GLY A 140 -0.34 -13.78 -4.94
CA GLY A 140 0.31 -15.09 -4.99
C GLY A 140 1.39 -15.11 -6.07
N ILE A 141 1.47 -16.15 -6.89
CA ILE A 141 2.18 -16.02 -8.17
C ILE A 141 1.33 -15.16 -9.10
N SER A 142 1.19 -13.87 -8.80
CA SER A 142 0.43 -12.91 -9.60
C SER A 142 1.36 -11.76 -9.97
N GLY A 143 1.86 -11.82 -11.19
CA GLY A 143 2.37 -10.66 -11.90
C GLY A 143 1.25 -10.01 -12.71
N TRP A 144 1.47 -8.77 -13.13
CA TRP A 144 0.62 -8.16 -14.13
C TRP A 144 0.95 -8.79 -15.50
N MET A 145 -0.04 -9.38 -16.18
CA MET A 145 0.14 -9.78 -17.58
C MET A 145 0.16 -8.53 -18.45
N ILE A 146 1.37 -8.02 -18.71
CA ILE A 146 1.57 -6.80 -19.51
C ILE A 146 1.58 -7.11 -21.02
N ASN A 147 1.98 -8.33 -21.42
CA ASN A 147 2.21 -8.69 -22.81
C ASN A 147 1.29 -9.84 -23.29
N TYR A 148 0.79 -9.73 -24.52
CA TYR A 148 -0.12 -10.71 -25.14
C TYR A 148 0.34 -11.07 -26.56
N ILE A 149 0.23 -12.35 -26.94
CA ILE A 149 0.37 -12.80 -28.34
C ILE A 149 -1.01 -12.77 -28.98
N GLY A 150 -1.26 -11.77 -29.82
CA GLY A 150 -2.55 -11.61 -30.49
C GLY A 150 -2.83 -12.71 -31.53
N LYS A 151 -4.12 -12.94 -31.82
CA LYS A 151 -4.59 -13.96 -32.79
C LYS A 151 -3.98 -13.80 -34.20
N ASN A 152 -3.62 -12.58 -34.58
CA ASN A 152 -3.06 -12.26 -35.89
C ASN A 152 -1.53 -12.22 -35.91
N CYS A 153 -0.86 -12.72 -34.86
CA CYS A 153 0.59 -12.84 -34.83
C CYS A 153 1.04 -13.77 -35.96
N GLN A 154 1.90 -13.27 -36.86
CA GLN A 154 2.36 -14.03 -38.01
C GLN A 154 3.28 -15.19 -37.62
N ASP A 155 4.01 -15.06 -36.50
CA ASP A 155 4.90 -16.09 -35.98
C ASP A 155 4.82 -16.15 -34.44
N PRO A 156 3.81 -16.84 -33.88
CA PRO A 156 3.67 -16.98 -32.44
C PRO A 156 4.80 -17.79 -31.80
N ALA A 157 5.45 -18.68 -32.56
CA ALA A 157 6.59 -19.45 -32.08
C ALA A 157 7.82 -18.55 -31.86
N LYS A 158 8.05 -17.58 -32.75
CA LYS A 158 9.10 -16.60 -32.56
C LYS A 158 8.78 -15.62 -31.43
N ALA A 159 7.53 -15.22 -31.30
CA ALA A 159 7.09 -14.36 -30.19
C ALA A 159 7.32 -15.02 -28.82
N ILE A 160 7.00 -16.31 -28.67
CA ILE A 160 7.27 -17.01 -27.40
C ILE A 160 8.78 -17.16 -27.13
N GLN A 161 9.62 -17.38 -28.15
CA GLN A 161 11.08 -17.41 -27.97
C GLN A 161 11.62 -16.08 -27.42
N LEU A 162 11.08 -14.95 -27.86
CA LEU A 162 11.44 -13.64 -27.30
C LEU A 162 11.04 -13.53 -25.83
N PHE A 163 9.83 -13.96 -25.45
CA PHE A 163 9.42 -13.96 -24.04
C PHE A 163 10.27 -14.90 -23.20
N THR A 164 10.66 -16.05 -23.74
CA THR A 164 11.62 -16.95 -23.06
C THR A 164 12.98 -16.27 -22.85
N TYR A 165 13.47 -15.50 -23.83
CA TYR A 165 14.71 -14.73 -23.66
C TYR A 165 14.55 -13.64 -22.59
N LEU A 166 13.46 -12.87 -22.60
CA LEU A 166 13.22 -11.81 -21.61
C LEU A 166 13.07 -12.34 -20.17
N LEU A 167 12.70 -13.62 -20.00
CA LEU A 167 12.63 -14.33 -18.72
C LEU A 167 13.92 -15.09 -18.36
N SER A 168 14.96 -15.00 -19.19
CA SER A 168 16.28 -15.57 -18.86
C SER A 168 17.08 -14.59 -18.02
N ASP A 169 18.09 -15.07 -17.28
CA ASP A 169 18.97 -14.22 -16.46
C ASP A 169 19.52 -13.01 -17.24
N GLU A 170 19.93 -13.22 -18.49
CA GLU A 170 20.44 -12.14 -19.37
C GLU A 170 19.34 -11.13 -19.71
N GLY A 171 18.14 -11.61 -20.07
CA GLY A 171 17.01 -10.75 -20.40
C GLY A 171 16.50 -9.95 -19.20
N GLU A 172 16.46 -10.56 -18.01
CA GLU A 172 16.11 -9.88 -16.77
C GLU A 172 17.14 -8.80 -16.40
N MET A 173 18.44 -9.10 -16.54
CA MET A 173 19.50 -8.11 -16.31
C MET A 173 19.37 -6.93 -17.27
N LEU A 174 19.19 -7.20 -18.56
CA LEU A 174 19.04 -6.18 -19.59
C LEU A 174 17.82 -5.28 -19.35
N THR A 175 16.67 -5.88 -19.00
CA THR A 175 15.40 -5.13 -18.85
C THR A 175 15.30 -4.34 -17.55
N ASN A 176 15.96 -4.78 -16.48
CA ASN A 176 15.93 -4.08 -15.20
C ASN A 176 17.09 -3.08 -15.02
N PHE A 177 18.27 -3.39 -15.55
CA PHE A 177 19.50 -2.62 -15.28
C PHE A 177 20.10 -1.96 -16.53
N GLY A 178 19.60 -2.29 -17.72
CA GLY A 178 20.09 -1.75 -18.98
C GLY A 178 21.28 -2.53 -19.55
N ILE A 179 22.04 -1.88 -20.43
CA ILE A 179 23.20 -2.49 -21.08
C ILE A 179 24.39 -2.42 -20.13
N GLU A 180 25.13 -3.51 -19.99
CA GLU A 180 26.38 -3.55 -19.23
C GLU A 180 27.40 -2.52 -19.78
N GLY A 181 27.86 -1.61 -18.92
CA GLY A 181 28.79 -0.51 -19.26
C GLY A 181 28.65 0.69 -18.34
#